data_AF-A0A094JJY6-F1
#
_entry.id   AF-A0A094JJY6-F1
#
_cell.length_a   1.000
_cell.length_b   1.000
_cell.length_c   1.000
_cell.angle_alpha   90.00
_cell.angle_beta   90.00
_cell.angle_gamma   90.00
#
_symmetry.space_group_name_H-M   'P 1'
#
loop_
_entity.id
_entity.type
_entity.pdbx_description
1 polymer ?
#
loop_
_entity_poly.entity_id
_entity_poly.type
_entity_poly.pdbx_seq_one_letter_code
_entity_poly.pdbx_strand_id
1 'polypeptide(L)'
;MVLMSKREFSMKHSVFWWLAGISTILSINVYAALAPSSDDSDTPMVLSYAVQPVNQFNKALQKATQENDSWAENPTAISKRYSGAEFELIKSSQQDGKVITYNMRPSKNGHPQLLLILSLDKHAHGWTVSKAGLSWRCEDDAFYGTNNCQMQHKNAQ
;
A
#
# COMPACT_ATOMS: atom_id res chain seq x y z
N MET A 1 -25.77 -58.93 14.08
CA MET A 1 -26.29 -59.62 12.88
C MET A 1 -26.19 -58.64 11.72
N VAL A 2 -25.33 -58.95 10.75
CA VAL A 2 -25.03 -58.15 9.57
C VAL A 2 -26.14 -58.35 8.54
N LEU A 3 -26.59 -57.31 7.83
CA LEU A 3 -26.60 -57.30 6.36
C LEU A 3 -27.04 -55.94 5.79
N MET A 4 -26.08 -55.38 5.06
CA MET A 4 -26.18 -54.20 4.21
C MET A 4 -27.18 -54.42 3.07
N SER A 5 -27.93 -53.37 2.73
CA SER A 5 -28.77 -53.33 1.53
C SER A 5 -27.99 -52.79 0.34
N LYS A 6 -28.00 -53.59 -0.72
CA LYS A 6 -27.34 -53.49 -2.03
C LYS A 6 -28.25 -52.71 -3.00
N ARG A 7 -27.73 -51.70 -3.70
CA ARG A 7 -28.25 -51.18 -4.99
C ARG A 7 -27.03 -50.76 -5.81
N GLU A 8 -26.57 -51.64 -6.68
CA GLU A 8 -26.88 -51.70 -8.12
C GLU A 8 -26.06 -50.71 -8.95
N PHE A 9 -25.30 -51.34 -9.84
CA PHE A 9 -24.32 -50.85 -10.77
C PHE A 9 -25.05 -50.54 -12.08
N SER A 10 -24.77 -49.43 -12.76
CA SER A 10 -24.81 -49.43 -14.23
C SER A 10 -24.01 -48.28 -14.83
N MET A 11 -23.34 -48.66 -15.91
CA MET A 11 -22.14 -48.15 -16.54
C MET A 11 -22.53 -47.43 -17.84
N LYS A 12 -21.91 -46.30 -18.20
CA LYS A 12 -21.75 -45.89 -19.61
C LYS A 12 -20.40 -45.21 -19.88
N HIS A 13 -19.79 -45.72 -20.93
CA HIS A 13 -18.48 -45.47 -21.52
C HIS A 13 -18.34 -44.09 -22.20
N SER A 14 -17.10 -43.61 -22.32
CA SER A 14 -16.42 -43.16 -23.57
C SER A 14 -15.15 -42.40 -23.13
N VAL A 15 -13.89 -42.85 -23.21
CA VAL A 15 -13.10 -43.43 -24.29
C VAL A 15 -12.98 -42.50 -25.51
N PHE A 16 -11.76 -41.95 -25.68
CA PHE A 16 -10.95 -41.85 -26.91
C PHE A 16 -10.65 -40.46 -27.58
N TRP A 17 -9.35 -40.29 -27.91
CA TRP A 17 -8.66 -39.46 -28.95
C TRP A 17 -8.00 -38.14 -28.52
N TRP A 18 -6.65 -38.09 -28.39
CA TRP A 18 -5.60 -37.68 -29.38
C TRP A 18 -5.22 -36.19 -29.18
N LEU A 19 -3.97 -35.66 -29.24
CA LEU A 19 -2.68 -36.05 -29.80
C LEU A 19 -1.54 -35.27 -29.11
N ALA A 20 -0.34 -35.85 -29.17
CA ALA A 20 0.93 -35.18 -28.96
C ALA A 20 1.24 -34.15 -30.07
N GLY A 21 1.85 -33.04 -29.69
CA GLY A 21 2.47 -32.06 -30.59
C GLY A 21 3.82 -31.65 -30.03
N ILE A 22 4.86 -32.39 -30.37
CA ILE A 22 6.27 -32.05 -30.11
C ILE A 22 6.67 -30.99 -31.13
N SER A 23 7.17 -29.85 -30.66
CA SER A 23 7.93 -28.91 -31.49
C SER A 23 9.20 -28.51 -30.72
N THR A 24 10.30 -29.19 -31.04
CA THR A 24 11.67 -28.65 -30.94
C THR A 24 11.83 -27.65 -32.09
N ILE A 25 12.55 -26.52 -32.00
CA ILE A 25 14.00 -26.31 -31.87
C ILE A 25 14.18 -24.77 -31.80
N LEU A 26 15.15 -24.22 -31.03
CA LEU A 26 16.21 -23.32 -31.55
C LEU A 26 17.14 -22.83 -30.42
N SER A 27 18.43 -22.92 -30.68
CA SER A 27 19.54 -22.63 -29.79
C SER A 27 20.13 -21.23 -29.98
N ILE A 28 21.06 -20.89 -29.07
CA ILE A 28 22.21 -19.96 -29.15
C ILE A 28 21.93 -18.44 -28.94
N ASN A 29 22.41 -17.86 -27.81
CA ASN A 29 23.69 -17.12 -27.77
C ASN A 29 23.96 -16.43 -26.41
N VAL A 30 25.24 -16.47 -26.08
CA VAL A 30 25.92 -15.87 -24.92
C VAL A 30 25.94 -14.35 -25.05
N TYR A 31 25.57 -13.64 -24.00
CA TYR A 31 26.14 -12.33 -23.68
C TYR A 31 26.34 -12.22 -22.17
N ALA A 32 27.60 -12.38 -21.74
CA ALA A 32 28.06 -11.84 -20.48
C ALA A 32 28.16 -10.33 -20.63
N ALA A 33 27.18 -9.59 -20.08
CA ALA A 33 27.28 -8.16 -19.90
C ALA A 33 27.61 -7.91 -18.41
N LEU A 34 28.82 -7.41 -18.19
CA LEU A 34 29.21 -6.74 -16.95
C LEU A 34 28.19 -5.63 -16.67
N ALA A 35 27.42 -5.76 -15.59
CA ALA A 35 26.60 -4.65 -15.10
C ALA A 35 27.50 -3.72 -14.26
N PRO A 36 27.66 -2.44 -14.64
CA PRO A 36 28.34 -1.46 -13.81
C PRO A 36 27.47 -1.06 -12.61
N SER A 37 28.15 -0.90 -11.48
CA SER A 37 27.82 -0.13 -10.26
C SER A 37 26.36 0.22 -10.01
N SER A 38 25.80 -0.38 -8.95
CA SER A 38 24.73 0.23 -8.17
C SER A 38 25.24 1.55 -7.57
N ASP A 39 25.03 2.65 -8.30
CA ASP A 39 24.99 3.98 -7.71
C ASP A 39 23.81 3.99 -6.73
N ASP A 40 24.17 4.01 -5.46
CA ASP A 40 23.25 4.16 -4.36
C ASP A 40 22.90 5.65 -4.20
N SER A 41 21.61 5.87 -3.95
CA SER A 41 21.00 7.09 -3.42
C SER A 41 21.23 8.42 -4.16
N ASP A 42 20.26 8.79 -5.00
CA ASP A 42 19.35 9.90 -4.66
C ASP A 42 18.16 9.87 -5.63
N THR A 43 17.15 9.04 -5.32
CA THR A 43 15.89 9.09 -6.07
C THR A 43 14.99 10.14 -5.44
N PRO A 44 14.47 11.11 -6.23
CA PRO A 44 13.62 12.17 -5.72
C PRO A 44 12.39 11.56 -5.07
N MET A 45 11.99 12.08 -3.90
CA MET A 45 10.87 11.56 -3.12
C MET A 45 9.58 11.65 -3.93
N VAL A 46 9.24 10.57 -4.64
CA VAL A 46 8.07 10.50 -5.51
C VAL A 46 6.83 10.29 -4.64
N LEU A 47 5.74 10.98 -4.97
CA LEU A 47 4.34 10.69 -4.61
C LEU A 47 3.99 9.17 -4.49
N SER A 48 4.76 8.29 -5.12
CA SER A 48 4.61 6.83 -5.10
C SER A 48 4.94 6.16 -3.77
N TYR A 49 5.63 6.83 -2.83
CA TYR A 49 5.91 6.25 -1.51
C TYR A 49 4.66 6.06 -0.64
N ALA A 50 3.48 6.56 -1.04
CA ALA A 50 2.24 6.37 -0.29
C ALA A 50 1.45 5.11 -0.70
N VAL A 51 1.72 4.48 -1.86
CA VAL A 51 0.93 3.32 -2.33
C VAL A 51 1.36 2.00 -1.67
N GLN A 52 2.66 1.76 -1.52
CA GLN A 52 3.16 0.54 -0.87
C GLN A 52 2.87 0.45 0.64
N PRO A 53 3.01 1.52 1.47
CA PRO A 53 2.70 1.43 2.89
C PRO A 53 1.22 1.20 3.16
N VAL A 54 0.30 1.59 2.27
CA VAL A 54 -1.15 1.35 2.45
C VAL A 54 -1.45 -0.15 2.49
N ASN A 55 -0.89 -0.95 1.60
CA ASN A 55 -1.17 -2.39 1.55
C ASN A 55 -0.67 -3.12 2.80
N GLN A 56 0.56 -2.85 3.22
CA GLN A 56 1.13 -3.46 4.42
C GLN A 56 0.39 -2.99 5.68
N PHE A 57 0.07 -1.70 5.75
CA PHE A 57 -0.71 -1.16 6.85
C PHE A 57 -2.12 -1.77 6.92
N ASN A 58 -2.81 -1.95 5.80
CA ASN A 58 -4.13 -2.57 5.77
C ASN A 58 -4.09 -4.04 6.24
N LYS A 59 -3.01 -4.78 5.97
CA LYS A 59 -2.83 -6.12 6.55
C LYS A 59 -2.72 -6.07 8.08
N ALA A 60 -1.94 -5.11 8.61
CA ALA A 60 -1.81 -4.91 10.05
C ALA A 60 -3.13 -4.43 10.69
N LEU A 61 -3.85 -3.54 10.02
CA LEU A 61 -5.16 -3.06 10.45
C LEU A 61 -6.21 -4.17 10.46
N GLN A 62 -6.22 -5.04 9.45
CA GLN A 62 -7.11 -6.19 9.42
C GLN A 62 -6.83 -7.16 10.56
N LYS A 63 -5.54 -7.46 10.82
CA LYS A 63 -5.14 -8.29 11.96
C LYS A 63 -5.60 -7.67 13.29
N ALA A 64 -5.32 -6.38 13.49
CA ALA A 64 -5.73 -5.66 14.70
C ALA A 64 -7.26 -5.60 14.87
N THR A 65 -8.00 -5.49 13.76
CA THR A 65 -9.48 -5.56 13.78
C THR A 65 -9.96 -6.94 14.24
N GLN A 66 -9.34 -8.03 13.75
CA GLN A 66 -9.67 -9.40 14.17
C GLN A 66 -9.33 -9.66 15.64
N GLU A 67 -8.28 -9.02 16.15
CA GLU A 67 -7.85 -9.08 17.55
C GLU A 67 -8.63 -8.12 18.47
N ASN A 68 -9.61 -7.37 17.94
CA ASN A 68 -10.38 -6.33 18.63
C ASN A 68 -9.47 -5.29 19.32
N ASP A 69 -8.38 -4.91 18.66
CA ASP A 69 -7.49 -3.87 19.16
C ASP A 69 -8.12 -2.49 18.96
N SER A 70 -8.26 -1.73 20.05
CA SER A 70 -8.96 -0.45 20.10
C SER A 70 -8.51 0.59 19.06
N TRP A 71 -7.24 0.57 18.63
CA TRP A 71 -6.78 1.53 17.62
C TRP A 71 -7.36 1.26 16.23
N ALA A 72 -7.83 0.05 15.95
CA ALA A 72 -8.39 -0.37 14.67
C ALA A 72 -9.88 0.00 14.50
N GLU A 73 -10.55 0.44 15.55
CA GLU A 73 -11.99 0.74 15.54
C GLU A 73 -12.30 2.18 15.12
N ASN A 74 -11.37 3.10 15.42
CA ASN A 74 -11.56 4.53 15.28
C ASN A 74 -10.70 5.10 14.13
N PRO A 75 -11.29 5.76 13.13
CA PRO A 75 -10.55 6.29 11.97
C PRO A 75 -9.49 7.34 12.35
N THR A 76 -9.68 8.10 13.42
CA THR A 76 -8.67 9.02 13.97
C THR A 76 -7.48 8.27 14.56
N ALA A 77 -7.72 7.17 15.29
CA ALA A 77 -6.65 6.35 15.86
C ALA A 77 -5.87 5.63 14.77
N ILE A 78 -6.57 5.09 13.75
CA ILE A 78 -5.96 4.51 12.55
C ILE A 78 -5.08 5.54 11.84
N SER A 79 -5.62 6.76 11.63
CA SER A 79 -4.88 7.86 11.00
C SER A 79 -3.59 8.19 11.76
N LYS A 80 -3.68 8.35 13.09
CA LYS A 80 -2.52 8.63 13.94
C LYS A 80 -1.47 7.52 13.90
N ARG A 81 -1.91 6.26 13.88
CA ARG A 81 -0.99 5.11 13.79
C ARG A 81 -0.32 5.02 12.42
N TYR A 82 -1.03 5.35 11.34
CA TYR A 82 -0.47 5.41 10.00
C TYR A 82 0.53 6.55 9.86
N SER A 83 0.18 7.74 10.36
CA SER A 83 1.00 8.96 10.19
C SER A 83 2.27 8.96 11.03
N GLY A 84 2.27 8.26 12.18
CA GLY A 84 3.38 8.27 13.12
C GLY A 84 3.42 9.54 13.98
N ALA A 85 4.37 9.56 14.92
CA ALA A 85 4.40 10.54 16.01
C ALA A 85 4.80 11.96 15.59
N GLU A 86 5.43 12.12 14.42
CA GLU A 86 5.81 13.45 13.92
C GLU A 86 4.64 14.23 13.31
N PHE A 87 3.51 13.57 13.06
CA PHE A 87 2.34 14.16 12.44
C PHE A 87 1.24 14.40 13.47
N GLU A 88 0.63 15.58 13.41
CA GLU A 88 -0.53 15.98 14.20
C GLU A 88 -1.78 15.94 13.34
N LEU A 89 -2.87 15.35 13.84
CA LEU A 89 -4.17 15.42 13.17
C LEU A 89 -4.74 16.85 13.29
N ILE A 90 -4.76 17.58 12.18
CA ILE A 90 -5.26 18.97 12.15
C ILE A 90 -6.71 19.08 11.69
N LYS A 91 -7.21 18.08 10.93
CA LYS A 91 -8.60 18.06 10.47
C LYS A 91 -9.05 16.64 10.16
N SER A 92 -10.33 16.36 10.39
CA SER A 92 -11.00 15.15 9.94
C SER A 92 -12.36 15.53 9.35
N SER A 93 -12.78 14.83 8.30
CA SER A 93 -14.09 14.99 7.67
C SER A 93 -14.70 13.62 7.45
N GLN A 94 -15.99 13.46 7.73
CA GLN A 94 -16.70 12.20 7.58
C GLN A 94 -17.94 12.39 6.71
N GLN A 95 -18.11 11.52 5.72
CA GLN A 95 -19.28 11.47 4.85
C GLN A 95 -19.49 10.05 4.33
N ASP A 96 -20.71 9.51 4.43
CA ASP A 96 -21.15 8.26 3.78
C ASP A 96 -20.20 7.06 3.97
N GLY A 97 -19.82 6.78 5.22
CA GLY A 97 -18.93 5.66 5.54
C GLY A 97 -17.46 5.90 5.13
N LYS A 98 -17.12 7.08 4.64
CA LYS A 98 -15.77 7.51 4.32
C LYS A 98 -15.29 8.57 5.31
N VAL A 99 -14.02 8.49 5.70
CA VAL A 99 -13.36 9.49 6.53
C VAL A 99 -12.10 9.97 5.82
N ILE A 100 -11.92 11.29 5.75
CA ILE A 100 -10.70 11.91 5.24
C ILE A 100 -10.02 12.60 6.41
N THR A 101 -8.78 12.23 6.70
CA THR A 101 -7.96 12.86 7.72
C THR A 101 -6.82 13.65 7.09
N TYR A 102 -6.48 14.76 7.74
CA TYR A 102 -5.39 15.66 7.36
C TYR A 102 -4.42 15.72 8.54
N ASN A 103 -3.23 15.19 8.36
CA ASN A 103 -2.19 15.14 9.38
C ASN A 103 -1.02 15.99 8.92
N MET A 104 -0.52 16.88 9.78
CA MET A 104 0.52 17.84 9.44
C MET A 104 1.74 17.63 10.31
N ARG A 105 2.92 17.62 9.67
CA ARG A 105 4.21 17.70 10.36
C ARG A 105 4.75 19.11 10.14
N PRO A 106 5.03 19.89 11.20
CA PRO A 106 5.57 21.24 11.06
C PRO A 106 6.96 21.21 10.39
N SER A 107 7.34 22.34 9.79
CA SER A 107 8.71 22.53 9.29
C SER A 107 9.70 22.33 10.43
N LYS A 108 10.76 21.55 10.20
CA LYS A 108 11.76 21.23 11.22
C LYS A 108 13.12 21.03 10.56
N ASN A 109 14.18 21.61 11.13
CA ASN A 109 15.57 21.44 10.67
C ASN A 109 15.78 21.71 9.18
N GLY A 110 15.12 22.74 8.63
CA GLY A 110 15.21 23.07 7.20
C GLY A 110 14.40 22.13 6.28
N HIS A 111 13.67 21.16 6.83
CA HIS A 111 12.71 20.37 6.06
C HIS A 111 11.37 21.10 5.91
N PRO A 112 10.70 20.92 4.76
CA PRO A 112 9.38 21.52 4.53
C PRO A 112 8.34 20.96 5.50
N GLN A 113 7.29 21.74 5.71
CA GLN A 113 6.09 21.27 6.37
C GLN A 113 5.44 20.19 5.49
N LEU A 114 5.01 19.08 6.10
CA LEU A 114 4.35 17.99 5.38
C LEU A 114 2.86 17.97 5.72
N LEU A 115 2.05 17.60 4.73
CA LEU A 115 0.63 17.31 4.87
C LEU A 115 0.34 15.92 4.30
N LEU A 116 -0.04 15.01 5.19
CA LEU A 116 -0.48 13.66 4.89
C LEU A 116 -2.01 13.58 4.93
N ILE A 117 -2.61 13.27 3.79
CA ILE A 117 -4.05 13.11 3.62
C ILE A 117 -4.36 11.62 3.53
N LEU A 118 -5.17 11.10 4.43
CA LEU A 118 -5.63 9.71 4.39
C LEU A 118 -7.12 9.66 4.10
N SER A 119 -7.50 8.69 3.28
CA SER A 119 -8.88 8.32 2.99
C SER A 119 -9.11 6.95 3.60
N LEU A 120 -10.10 6.84 4.49
CA LEU A 120 -10.50 5.61 5.13
C LEU A 120 -11.93 5.25 4.71
N ASP A 121 -12.13 4.01 4.31
CA ASP A 121 -13.45 3.50 3.94
C ASP A 121 -13.92 2.49 5.00
N LYS A 122 -15.16 2.65 5.46
CA LYS A 122 -15.81 1.72 6.39
C LYS A 122 -16.48 0.60 5.60
N HIS A 123 -16.15 -0.64 5.96
CA HIS A 123 -16.80 -1.84 5.44
C HIS A 123 -17.44 -2.63 6.59
N ALA A 124 -18.17 -3.69 6.25
CA ALA A 124 -18.84 -4.55 7.23
C ALA A 124 -17.88 -5.15 8.28
N HIS A 125 -16.60 -5.33 7.91
CA HIS A 125 -15.59 -5.98 8.75
C HIS A 125 -14.49 -5.02 9.24
N GLY A 126 -14.78 -3.72 9.31
CA GLY A 126 -13.85 -2.71 9.83
C GLY A 126 -13.49 -1.64 8.81
N TRP A 127 -12.39 -0.95 9.09
CA TRP A 127 -11.88 0.14 8.26
C TRP A 127 -10.77 -0.35 7.32
N THR A 128 -10.62 0.32 6.18
CA THR A 128 -9.43 0.20 5.33
C THR A 128 -8.92 1.59 4.96
N VAL A 129 -7.61 1.73 4.79
CA VAL A 129 -7.03 2.91 4.16
C VAL A 129 -7.16 2.74 2.65
N SER A 130 -8.01 3.55 2.01
CA SER A 130 -8.27 3.48 0.57
C SER A 130 -7.29 4.32 -0.24
N LYS A 131 -6.83 5.45 0.31
CA LYS A 131 -5.80 6.31 -0.30
C LYS A 131 -4.95 6.98 0.77
N ALA A 132 -3.68 7.19 0.47
CA ALA A 132 -2.79 8.06 1.21
C ALA A 132 -2.08 9.00 0.22
N GLY A 133 -2.01 10.28 0.55
CA GLY A 133 -1.33 11.29 -0.25
C GLY A 133 -0.44 12.14 0.63
N LEU A 134 0.80 12.34 0.22
CA LEU A 134 1.75 13.21 0.89
C LEU A 134 2.00 14.44 0.01
N SER A 135 1.86 15.61 0.61
CA SER A 135 2.19 16.90 0.01
C SER A 135 3.04 17.69 0.98
N TRP A 136 3.68 18.74 0.50
CA TRP A 136 4.58 19.56 1.31
C TRP A 136 4.50 21.03 0.92
N ARG A 137 4.87 21.87 1.87
CA ARG A 137 4.92 23.32 1.74
C ARG A 137 6.34 23.79 2.07
N CYS A 138 7.00 24.40 1.09
CA CYS A 138 8.40 24.80 1.18
C CYS A 138 8.61 26.12 1.92
N GLU A 139 7.61 27.02 1.87
CA GLU A 139 7.63 28.36 2.45
C GLU A 139 6.26 28.63 3.10
N ASP A 140 6.21 29.45 4.15
CA ASP A 140 4.99 29.60 4.97
C ASP A 140 3.77 30.13 4.19
N ASP A 141 3.99 30.95 3.16
CA ASP A 141 2.94 31.52 2.31
C ASP A 141 2.66 30.70 1.04
N ALA A 142 3.39 29.60 0.83
CA ALA A 142 3.19 28.74 -0.34
C ALA A 142 2.01 27.77 -0.15
N PHE A 143 1.44 27.31 -1.25
CA PHE A 143 0.46 26.21 -1.22
C PHE A 143 1.14 24.87 -0.99
N TYR A 144 0.40 23.91 -0.40
CA TYR A 144 0.84 22.52 -0.40
C TYR A 144 0.88 22.00 -1.83
N GLY A 145 2.01 21.43 -2.20
CA GLY A 145 2.21 20.82 -3.50
C GLY A 145 3.02 19.55 -3.38
N THR A 146 3.38 19.01 -4.53
CA THR A 146 4.21 17.81 -4.67
C THR A 146 5.45 18.09 -5.51
N ASN A 147 5.76 19.37 -5.69
CA ASN A 147 6.91 19.85 -6.45
C ASN A 147 8.10 19.95 -5.51
N ASN A 148 9.28 19.46 -5.92
CA ASN A 148 10.48 19.48 -5.09
C ASN A 148 10.73 20.88 -4.48
N CYS A 149 10.98 20.93 -3.17
CA CYS A 149 11.47 22.16 -2.55
C CYS A 149 12.89 22.42 -3.02
N GLN A 150 13.15 23.65 -3.48
CA GLN A 150 14.52 24.10 -3.68
C GLN A 150 15.13 24.36 -2.30
N MET A 151 15.84 23.37 -1.78
CA MET A 151 16.61 23.51 -0.55
C MET A 151 17.74 24.50 -0.84
N GLN A 152 17.58 25.77 -0.45
CA GLN A 152 18.72 26.67 -0.49
C GLN A 152 19.76 26.14 0.49
N HIS A 153 20.89 25.65 -0.02
CA HIS A 153 22.08 25.42 0.77
C HIS A 153 22.50 26.78 1.34
N LYS A 154 22.05 27.09 2.56
CA LYS A 154 22.69 28.14 3.34
C LYS A 154 24.09 27.64 3.65
N ASN A 155 25.05 28.05 2.82
CA ASN A 155 26.46 27.97 3.18
C ASN A 155 26.60 28.67 4.54
N ALA A 156 26.93 27.88 5.57
CA ALA A 156 27.35 28.43 6.84
C ALA A 156 28.60 29.27 6.57
N GLN A 157 28.44 30.59 6.61
CA GLN A 157 29.54 31.55 6.65
C GLN A 157 29.97 31.76 8.09
#